data_AF-A0A120CUT9-F1
#
_entry.id   AF-A0A120CUT9-F1
#
_cell.length_a   1.000
_cell.length_b   1.000
_cell.length_c   1.000
_cell.angle_alpha   90.00
_cell.angle_beta   90.00
_cell.angle_gamma   90.00
#
_symmetry.space_group_name_H-M   'P 1'
#
loop_
_entity.id
_entity.type
_entity.pdbx_description
1 polymer ?
#
loop_
_entity_poly.entity_id
_entity_poly.type
_entity_poly.pdbx_seq_one_letter_code
_entity_poly.pdbx_strand_id
1 'polypeptide(L)'
;MEIRPCAEQGPASRNLCGYIVWLKDPANKRGEPLTDGYNPDPTKRNRSICGLPVLGSLQRVSGGWDNGWVYDPEQGASFDAAIKLANRDRLVLTGYKGIKLFSKSFTWKRAPDDLPRCDGVQQDARKKASAKTQEAKALPALKVPRPVPAVRPKPIEQSKALD
;
A
#
# COMPACT_ATOMS: atom_id res chain seq x y z
N MET A 1 8.72 9.27 -5.21
CA MET A 1 7.38 8.68 -5.01
C MET A 1 7.48 7.18 -5.06
N GLU A 2 6.80 6.48 -4.15
CA GLU A 2 6.62 5.01 -4.19
C GLU A 2 5.14 4.71 -4.39
N ILE A 3 4.82 3.80 -5.33
CA ILE A 3 3.45 3.32 -5.56
C ILE A 3 3.39 1.85 -5.13
N ARG A 4 2.39 1.52 -4.31
CA ARG A 4 2.21 0.18 -3.71
C ARG A 4 0.73 -0.09 -3.42
N PRO A 5 0.33 -1.34 -3.12
CA PRO A 5 -1.01 -1.63 -2.64
C PRO A 5 -1.37 -0.77 -1.41
N CYS A 6 -2.63 -0.33 -1.35
CA CYS A 6 -3.12 0.48 -0.23
C CYS A 6 -3.11 -0.31 1.09
N ALA A 7 -2.34 0.16 2.07
CA ALA A 7 -2.14 -0.55 3.35
C ALA A 7 -3.42 -0.62 4.21
N GLU A 8 -4.29 0.39 4.12
CA GLU A 8 -5.51 0.50 4.92
C GLU A 8 -6.55 -0.58 4.61
N GLN A 9 -6.42 -1.27 3.47
CA GLN A 9 -7.35 -2.30 3.02
C GLN A 9 -6.76 -3.72 3.16
N GLY A 10 -5.65 -3.86 3.89
CA GLY A 10 -4.99 -5.14 4.14
C GLY A 10 -4.26 -5.71 2.91
N PRO A 11 -3.60 -6.87 3.07
CA PRO A 11 -2.73 -7.47 2.05
C PRO A 11 -3.47 -7.92 0.79
N ALA A 12 -4.80 -8.01 0.82
CA ALA A 12 -5.64 -8.36 -0.33
C ALA A 12 -6.07 -7.14 -1.18
N SER A 13 -5.72 -5.92 -0.76
CA SER A 13 -6.10 -4.72 -1.51
C SER A 13 -5.50 -4.75 -2.91
N ARG A 14 -6.37 -4.60 -3.91
CA ARG A 14 -5.99 -4.46 -5.32
C ARG A 14 -5.86 -2.99 -5.73
N ASN A 15 -6.14 -2.06 -4.82
CA ASN A 15 -6.06 -0.64 -5.07
C ASN A 15 -4.63 -0.16 -4.84
N LEU A 16 -4.20 0.80 -5.65
CA LEU A 16 -2.88 1.41 -5.52
C LEU A 16 -2.95 2.74 -4.76
N CYS A 17 -1.93 2.94 -3.94
CA CYS A 17 -1.67 4.15 -3.19
C CYS A 17 -0.24 4.61 -3.44
N GLY A 18 0.02 5.91 -3.29
CA GLY A 18 1.30 6.53 -3.57
C GLY A 18 1.76 7.40 -2.42
N TYR A 19 3.05 7.31 -2.10
CA TYR A 19 3.67 7.98 -0.96
C TYR A 19 4.90 8.77 -1.38
N ILE A 20 5.09 9.94 -0.76
CA ILE A 20 6.34 10.68 -0.86
C ILE A 20 7.38 9.94 -0.01
N VAL A 21 8.47 9.51 -0.64
CA VAL A 21 9.51 8.71 0.01
C VAL A 21 10.91 9.25 -0.25
N TRP A 22 11.00 10.27 -1.09
CA TRP A 22 12.23 10.91 -1.49
C TRP A 22 11.90 12.35 -1.85
N LEU A 23 12.77 13.26 -1.43
CA LEU A 23 12.70 14.69 -1.68
C LEU A 23 14.09 15.13 -2.11
N LYS A 24 14.17 16.02 -3.10
CA LYS A 24 15.46 16.61 -3.51
C LYS A 24 16.06 17.40 -2.35
N ASP A 25 15.22 18.22 -1.71
CA ASP A 25 15.56 19.05 -0.56
C ASP A 25 14.61 18.65 0.59
N PRO A 26 15.04 17.77 1.52
CA PRO A 26 14.15 17.21 2.55
C PRO A 26 13.88 18.16 3.73
N ALA A 27 14.60 19.28 3.79
CA ALA A 27 14.54 20.25 4.86
C ALA A 27 14.22 21.66 4.33
N ASN A 28 13.58 22.48 5.17
CA ASN A 28 13.36 23.89 4.91
C ASN A 28 14.67 24.70 5.08
N LYS A 29 14.60 26.02 4.86
CA LYS A 29 15.75 26.93 5.00
C LYS A 29 16.36 26.98 6.41
N ARG A 30 15.65 26.47 7.42
CA ARG A 30 16.10 26.39 8.83
C ARG A 30 16.69 25.02 9.18
N GLY A 31 16.74 24.09 8.22
CA GLY A 31 17.19 22.72 8.46
C GLY A 31 16.13 21.81 9.08
N GLU A 32 14.88 22.26 9.19
CA GLU A 32 13.78 21.45 9.76
C GLU A 32 13.10 20.62 8.66
N PRO A 33 12.57 19.43 8.97
CA PRO A 33 11.82 18.63 8.00
C PRO A 33 10.65 19.39 7.38
N LEU A 34 10.39 19.15 6.09
CA LEU A 34 9.22 19.71 5.43
C LEU A 34 7.92 19.16 6.04
N THR A 35 6.95 20.05 6.25
CA THR A 35 5.59 19.72 6.70
C THR A 35 4.55 20.13 5.66
N ASP A 36 3.34 19.59 5.80
CA ASP A 36 2.20 19.85 4.92
C ASP A 36 1.55 21.22 5.17
N GLY A 37 2.35 22.29 5.22
CA GLY A 37 1.93 23.60 5.69
C GLY A 37 0.78 24.24 4.90
N TYR A 38 0.58 23.85 3.63
CA TYR A 38 -0.49 24.36 2.77
C TYR A 38 -1.80 23.57 2.88
N ASN A 39 -1.89 22.58 3.76
CA ASN A 39 -3.13 21.82 3.91
C ASN A 39 -4.31 22.75 4.27
N PRO A 40 -5.46 22.65 3.60
CA PRO A 40 -6.65 23.45 3.94
C PRO A 40 -7.17 23.11 5.35
N ASP A 41 -6.96 21.87 5.82
CA ASP A 41 -7.26 21.44 7.17
C ASP A 41 -6.09 21.81 8.11
N PRO A 42 -6.27 22.74 9.07
CA PRO A 42 -5.21 23.18 9.96
C PRO A 42 -4.61 22.04 10.80
N THR A 43 -5.40 21.01 11.12
CA THR A 43 -4.95 19.88 11.93
C THR A 43 -3.92 19.01 11.21
N LYS A 44 -3.86 19.09 9.88
CA LYS A 44 -2.96 18.31 9.03
C LYS A 44 -1.65 19.05 8.71
N ARG A 45 -1.55 20.34 9.00
CA ARG A 45 -0.41 21.17 8.55
C ARG A 45 0.94 20.81 9.14
N ASN A 46 0.94 20.14 10.29
CA ASN A 46 2.16 19.74 11.00
C ASN A 46 2.66 18.34 10.64
N ARG A 47 1.94 17.59 9.79
CA ARG A 47 2.40 16.26 9.36
C ARG A 47 3.59 16.39 8.42
N SER A 48 4.52 15.44 8.50
CA SER A 48 5.68 15.41 7.61
C SER A 48 5.26 15.21 6.15
N ILE A 49 5.96 15.88 5.24
CA ILE A 49 5.88 15.59 3.80
C ILE A 49 6.46 14.20 3.50
N CYS A 50 7.47 13.76 4.25
CA CYS A 50 7.99 12.41 4.07
C CYS A 50 7.00 11.37 4.59
N GLY A 51 6.77 10.32 3.81
CA GLY A 51 5.78 9.29 4.07
C GLY A 51 4.33 9.72 3.78
N LEU A 52 4.11 10.95 3.31
CA LEU A 52 2.78 11.48 3.07
C LEU A 52 2.07 10.70 1.94
N PRO A 53 0.85 10.16 2.17
CA PRO A 53 0.02 9.62 1.10
C PRO A 53 -0.47 10.76 0.21
N VAL A 54 -0.14 10.69 -1.08
CA VAL A 54 -0.54 11.68 -2.09
C VAL A 54 -1.23 11.05 -3.29
N LEU A 55 -1.33 9.73 -3.34
CA LEU A 55 -2.25 9.01 -4.23
C LEU A 55 -3.00 7.97 -3.43
N GLY A 56 -4.27 7.74 -3.74
CA GLY A 56 -5.04 6.69 -3.11
C GLY A 56 -6.24 6.22 -3.91
N SER A 57 -6.78 5.07 -3.50
CA SER A 57 -7.98 4.46 -4.07
C SER A 57 -7.93 4.19 -5.58
N LEU A 58 -6.75 4.10 -6.17
CA LEU A 58 -6.59 3.82 -7.60
C LEU A 58 -6.98 2.37 -7.90
N GLN A 59 -8.10 2.18 -8.58
CA GLN A 59 -8.69 0.87 -8.89
C GLN A 59 -8.20 0.37 -10.25
N ARG A 60 -7.93 -0.93 -10.37
CA ARG A 60 -7.51 -1.52 -11.65
C ARG A 60 -8.64 -1.42 -12.69
N VAL A 61 -8.30 -0.94 -13.88
CA VAL A 61 -9.14 -0.92 -15.08
C VAL A 61 -8.39 -1.54 -16.27
N SER A 62 -9.04 -1.68 -17.43
CA SER A 62 -8.45 -2.34 -18.61
C SER A 62 -7.12 -1.71 -19.07
N GLY A 63 -6.97 -0.38 -18.96
CA GLY A 63 -5.80 0.36 -19.43
C GLY A 63 -4.86 0.91 -18.36
N GLY A 64 -5.06 0.58 -17.08
CA GLY A 64 -4.30 1.17 -15.98
C GLY A 64 -5.06 1.16 -14.67
N TRP A 65 -4.99 2.27 -13.93
CA TRP A 65 -5.78 2.49 -12.72
C TRP A 65 -6.48 3.83 -12.74
N ASP A 66 -7.65 3.89 -12.13
CA ASP A 66 -8.58 5.02 -12.20
C ASP A 66 -9.40 5.14 -10.91
N ASN A 67 -10.33 6.11 -10.86
CA ASN A 67 -11.23 6.33 -9.72
C ASN A 67 -10.50 6.57 -8.39
N GLY A 68 -9.25 7.03 -8.47
CA GLY A 68 -8.45 7.40 -7.32
C GLY A 68 -8.43 8.91 -7.10
N TRP A 69 -7.59 9.32 -6.16
CA TRP A 69 -7.31 10.73 -5.90
C TRP A 69 -5.82 11.01 -5.91
N VAL A 70 -5.46 12.25 -6.20
CA VAL A 70 -4.11 12.82 -6.03
C VAL A 70 -4.19 14.07 -5.16
N TYR A 71 -3.25 14.20 -4.22
CA TYR A 71 -3.08 15.39 -3.39
C TYR A 71 -1.77 16.10 -3.76
N ASP A 72 -1.85 17.41 -3.99
CA ASP A 72 -0.70 18.28 -4.18
C ASP A 72 -0.45 19.06 -2.86
N PRO A 73 0.59 18.70 -2.08
CA PRO A 73 0.92 19.39 -0.82
C PRO A 73 1.51 20.80 -1.04
N GLU A 74 2.01 21.12 -2.23
CA GLU A 74 2.49 22.48 -2.54
C GLU A 74 1.33 23.44 -2.79
N GLN A 75 0.20 22.93 -3.30
CA GLN A 75 -1.01 23.71 -3.56
C GLN A 75 -2.10 23.53 -2.49
N GLY A 76 -1.98 22.53 -1.60
CA GLY A 76 -3.03 22.19 -0.65
C GLY A 76 -4.31 21.66 -1.32
N ALA A 77 -4.20 21.06 -2.51
CA ALA A 77 -5.36 20.73 -3.34
C ALA A 77 -5.43 19.25 -3.70
N SER A 78 -6.65 18.71 -3.77
CA SER A 78 -6.92 17.34 -4.21
C SER A 78 -7.68 17.32 -5.53
N PHE A 79 -7.41 16.29 -6.33
CA PHE A 79 -8.00 16.04 -7.64
C PHE A 79 -8.31 14.56 -7.79
N ASP A 80 -9.22 14.24 -8.70
CA ASP A 80 -9.39 12.86 -9.15
C ASP A 80 -8.15 12.42 -9.93
N ALA A 81 -7.80 11.13 -9.85
CA ALA A 81 -6.56 10.61 -10.41
C ALA A 81 -6.76 9.33 -11.21
N ALA A 82 -6.06 9.25 -12.32
CA ALA A 82 -5.82 8.04 -13.09
C ALA A 82 -4.32 7.88 -13.35
N ILE A 83 -3.84 6.63 -13.39
CA ILE A 83 -2.46 6.31 -13.77
C ILE A 83 -2.43 5.26 -14.87
N LYS A 84 -1.48 5.40 -15.79
CA LYS A 84 -1.17 4.38 -16.80
C LYS A 84 0.34 4.22 -16.94
N LEU A 85 0.79 3.00 -17.23
CA LEU A 85 2.17 2.77 -17.64
C LEU A 85 2.28 3.05 -19.13
N ALA A 86 3.10 4.03 -19.51
CA ALA A 86 3.46 4.24 -20.91
C ALA A 86 4.50 3.20 -21.37
N ASN A 87 5.38 2.77 -20.46
CA ASN A 87 6.29 1.64 -20.60
C ASN A 87 6.83 1.24 -19.21
N ARG A 88 7.82 0.34 -19.17
CA ARG A 88 8.43 -0.15 -17.92
C ARG A 88 8.97 0.97 -17.01
N ASP A 89 9.43 2.07 -17.60
CA ASP A 89 10.15 3.13 -16.89
C ASP A 89 9.42 4.47 -16.87
N ARG A 90 8.21 4.53 -17.44
CA ARG A 90 7.40 5.75 -17.52
C ARG A 90 5.97 5.49 -17.10
N LEU A 91 5.52 6.25 -16.12
CA LEU A 91 4.15 6.30 -15.65
C LEU A 91 3.55 7.67 -16.00
N VAL A 92 2.33 7.68 -16.52
CA VAL A 92 1.57 8.91 -16.73
C VAL A 92 0.52 8.98 -15.63
N LEU A 93 0.59 10.05 -14.84
CA LEU A 93 -0.42 10.44 -13.87
C LEU A 93 -1.30 11.53 -14.50
N THR A 94 -2.61 11.34 -14.48
CA THR A 94 -3.59 12.31 -14.95
C THR A 94 -4.44 12.76 -13.76
N GLY A 95 -4.37 14.05 -13.43
CA GLY A 95 -5.24 14.70 -12.45
C GLY A 95 -6.39 15.43 -13.15
N TYR A 96 -7.61 15.32 -12.63
CA TYR A 96 -8.80 15.96 -13.20
C TYR A 96 -9.81 16.37 -12.12
N LYS A 97 -10.79 17.21 -12.48
CA LYS A 97 -11.94 17.56 -11.64
C LYS A 97 -13.22 17.17 -12.34
N GLY A 98 -13.89 16.12 -11.88
CA GLY A 98 -15.14 15.63 -12.48
C GLY A 98 -14.91 14.92 -13.82
N ILE A 99 -14.86 15.66 -14.93
CA ILE A 99 -14.63 15.09 -16.26
C ILE A 99 -13.16 15.20 -16.70
N LYS A 100 -12.64 14.15 -17.34
CA LYS A 100 -11.23 14.06 -17.79
C LYS A 100 -10.85 15.04 -18.90
N LEU A 101 -11.82 15.71 -19.53
CA LEU A 101 -11.58 16.69 -20.59
C LEU A 101 -10.82 17.92 -20.08
N PHE A 102 -10.98 18.27 -18.79
CA PHE A 102 -10.22 19.33 -18.11
C PHE A 102 -9.16 18.73 -17.19
N SER A 103 -8.26 17.93 -17.76
CA SER A 103 -7.20 17.25 -17.02
C SER A 103 -5.82 17.86 -17.26
N LYS A 104 -4.91 17.60 -16.32
CA LYS A 104 -3.47 17.78 -16.50
C LYS A 104 -2.78 16.42 -16.35
N SER A 105 -1.79 16.17 -17.19
CA SER A 105 -1.01 14.93 -17.13
C SER A 105 0.46 15.20 -16.87
N PHE A 106 1.05 14.36 -16.03
CA PHE A 106 2.46 14.39 -15.66
C PHE A 106 3.08 13.03 -15.99
N THR A 107 4.26 13.05 -16.61
CA THR A 107 5.02 11.81 -16.85
C THR A 107 6.10 11.66 -15.81
N TRP A 108 5.98 10.63 -14.98
CA TRP A 108 6.99 10.25 -14.01
C TRP A 108 7.92 9.20 -14.59
N LYS A 109 9.22 9.38 -14.35
CA LYS A 109 10.24 8.38 -14.66
C LYS A 109 10.45 7.49 -13.43
N ARG A 110 10.69 6.21 -13.66
CA ARG A 110 11.14 5.28 -12.62
C ARG A 110 12.43 5.82 -11.99
N ALA A 111 12.46 5.85 -10.66
CA ALA A 111 13.63 6.21 -9.90
C ALA A 111 14.70 5.10 -9.96
N PRO A 112 15.99 5.44 -9.87
CA PRO A 112 17.04 4.49 -9.50
C PRO A 112 16.75 3.82 -8.15
N ASP A 113 17.17 2.57 -8.00
CA ASP A 113 16.91 1.77 -6.80
C ASP A 113 17.74 2.22 -5.57
N ASP A 114 18.79 3.02 -5.79
CA ASP A 114 19.74 3.49 -4.78
C ASP A 114 19.43 4.91 -4.25
N LEU A 115 18.30 5.52 -4.62
CA LEU A 115 17.93 6.84 -4.13
C LEU A 115 17.74 6.85 -2.59
N PRO A 116 18.40 7.77 -1.87
CA PRO A 116 18.34 7.83 -0.41
C PRO A 116 16.98 8.32 0.05
N ARG A 117 16.18 7.43 0.62
CA ARG A 117 14.81 7.76 1.00
C ARG A 117 14.76 8.66 2.22
N CYS A 118 13.80 9.57 2.26
CA CYS A 118 13.60 10.47 3.41
C CYS A 118 13.02 9.73 4.62
N ASP A 119 12.57 8.49 4.47
CA ASP A 119 12.01 7.65 5.53
C ASP A 119 13.06 6.78 6.22
N GLY A 120 14.34 7.19 6.23
CA GLY A 120 15.48 6.42 6.74
C GLY A 120 15.25 5.78 8.12
N VAL A 121 14.58 6.48 9.03
CA VAL A 121 14.20 5.95 10.37
C VAL A 121 13.21 4.78 10.26
N GLN A 122 12.29 4.82 9.30
CA GLN A 122 11.32 3.76 9.01
C GLN A 122 11.91 2.60 8.21
N GLN A 123 12.90 2.88 7.35
CA GLN A 123 13.67 1.89 6.58
C GLN A 123 14.44 0.96 7.52
N ASP A 124 15.13 1.51 8.51
CA ASP A 124 15.89 0.75 9.50
C ASP A 124 14.96 -0.12 10.37
N ALA A 125 13.79 0.41 10.73
CA ALA A 125 12.76 -0.34 11.44
C ALA A 125 12.17 -1.49 10.61
N ARG A 126 11.89 -1.28 9.30
CA ARG A 126 11.39 -2.33 8.39
C ARG A 126 12.45 -3.40 8.09
N LYS A 127 13.73 -3.01 7.95
CA LYS A 127 14.86 -3.96 7.82
C LYS A 127 14.99 -4.81 9.08
N LYS A 128 14.94 -4.19 10.28
CA LYS A 128 14.94 -4.91 11.56
C LYS A 128 13.73 -5.85 11.69
N ALA A 129 12.54 -5.45 11.28
CA ALA A 129 11.34 -6.29 11.30
C ALA A 129 11.38 -7.46 10.29
N SER A 130 11.94 -7.25 9.09
CA SER A 130 12.12 -8.32 8.10
C SER A 130 13.19 -9.32 8.51
N ALA A 131 14.29 -8.86 9.13
CA ALA A 131 15.32 -9.75 9.69
C ALA A 131 14.75 -10.64 10.81
N LYS A 132 13.94 -10.05 11.71
CA LYS A 132 13.27 -10.78 12.81
C LYS A 132 12.25 -11.83 12.34
N THR A 133 11.69 -11.66 11.15
CA THR A 133 10.69 -12.59 10.57
C THR A 133 11.37 -13.78 9.87
N GLN A 134 12.60 -13.61 9.37
CA GLN A 134 13.34 -14.70 8.73
C GLN A 134 13.99 -15.64 9.77
N GLU A 135 14.40 -15.11 10.91
CA GLU A 135 15.02 -15.89 12.00
C GLU A 135 14.00 -16.77 12.77
N ALA A 136 12.71 -16.40 12.79
CA ALA A 136 11.65 -17.18 13.43
C ALA A 136 11.12 -18.37 12.58
N LYS A 137 11.64 -18.60 11.37
CA LYS A 137 11.19 -19.68 10.48
C LYS A 137 11.95 -21.00 10.65
N ALA A 138 12.88 -21.09 11.60
CA ALA A 138 13.60 -22.32 11.93
C ALA A 138 13.20 -22.83 13.33
N LEU A 139 12.05 -23.52 13.41
CA LEU A 139 11.73 -24.43 14.52
C LEU A 139 11.72 -25.87 13.98
N PRO A 140 12.35 -26.84 14.67
CA PRO A 140 12.45 -28.21 14.18
C PRO A 140 11.09 -28.90 14.17
N ALA A 141 10.86 -29.75 13.17
CA ALA A 141 9.63 -30.51 13.02
C ALA A 141 9.40 -31.43 14.25
N LEU A 142 8.34 -31.18 15.02
CA LEU A 142 7.88 -32.08 16.06
C LEU A 142 7.33 -33.37 15.44
N LYS A 143 7.86 -34.52 15.87
CA LYS A 143 7.41 -35.85 15.44
C LYS A 143 5.98 -36.10 15.93
N VAL A 144 5.04 -36.26 14.99
CA VAL A 144 3.65 -36.61 15.29
C VAL A 144 3.55 -38.10 15.66
N PRO A 145 2.94 -38.49 16.79
CA PRO A 145 2.70 -39.89 17.11
C PRO A 145 1.60 -40.49 16.21
N ARG A 146 1.75 -41.77 15.86
CA ARG A 146 0.88 -42.50 14.93
C ARG A 146 -0.57 -42.63 15.46
N PRO A 147 -1.59 -42.56 14.59
CA PRO A 147 -2.98 -42.70 14.99
C PRO A 147 -3.32 -44.15 15.40
N VAL A 148 -4.13 -44.28 16.45
CA VAL A 148 -4.66 -45.56 16.97
C VAL A 148 -5.91 -45.96 16.16
N PRO A 149 -6.14 -47.25 15.85
CA PRO A 149 -7.29 -47.66 15.04
C PRO A 149 -8.61 -47.57 15.82
N ALA A 150 -9.67 -47.11 15.16
CA ALA A 150 -11.02 -47.02 15.71
C ALA A 150 -11.70 -48.40 15.81
N VAL A 151 -12.31 -48.68 16.97
CA VAL A 151 -13.18 -49.84 17.19
C VAL A 151 -14.54 -49.59 16.53
N ARG A 152 -15.05 -50.55 15.75
CA ARG A 152 -16.36 -50.46 15.11
C ARG A 152 -17.49 -50.78 16.10
N PRO A 153 -18.59 -50.00 16.13
CA PRO A 153 -19.79 -50.36 16.89
C PRO A 153 -20.61 -51.44 16.16
N LYS A 154 -21.31 -52.29 16.94
CA LYS A 154 -22.18 -53.36 16.45
C LYS A 154 -23.56 -52.83 15.99
N PRO A 155 -24.23 -53.49 15.03
CA PRO A 155 -25.57 -53.11 14.58
C PRO A 155 -26.65 -53.49 15.58
N ILE A 156 -27.71 -52.69 15.69
CA ILE A 156 -28.95 -53.01 16.41
C ILE A 156 -30.06 -53.25 15.38
N GLU A 157 -30.76 -54.38 15.53
CA GLU A 157 -31.86 -54.87 14.70
C GLU A 157 -33.10 -53.96 14.71
N GLN A 158 -33.82 -53.97 13.58
CA GLN A 158 -35.11 -53.32 13.39
C GLN A 158 -36.25 -54.25 13.82
N SER A 159 -37.19 -53.75 14.64
CA SER A 159 -38.49 -54.39 14.87
C SER A 159 -39.63 -53.60 14.22
N LYS A 160 -40.53 -54.35 13.59
CA LYS A 160 -41.65 -53.99 12.70
C LYS A 160 -42.86 -53.31 13.38
N ALA A 161 -43.46 -52.38 12.63
CA ALA A 161 -44.85 -52.23 12.15
C ALA A 161 -46.14 -52.49 13.00
N LEU A 162 -47.18 -51.71 12.62
CA LEU A 162 -48.66 -51.84 12.74
C LEU A 162 -49.26 -51.51 14.13
N ASP A 163 -50.36 -50.77 14.31
CA ASP A 163 -51.42 -50.16 13.47
C ASP A 163 -51.82 -48.80 14.09
#